data_AF-A0AAQ4FEE9-F1
#
_entry.id   AF-A0AAQ4FEE9-F1
#
_cell.length_a   1.000
_cell.length_b   1.000
_cell.length_c   1.000
_cell.angle_alpha   90.00
_cell.angle_beta   90.00
_cell.angle_gamma   90.00
#
_symmetry.space_group_name_H-M   'P 1'
#
loop_
_entity.id
_entity.type
_entity.pdbx_description
1 polymer ?
#
loop_
_entity_poly.entity_id
_entity_poly.type
_entity_poly.pdbx_seq_one_letter_code
_entity_poly.pdbx_strand_id
1 'polypeptide(L)'
;MVHPDVRHWIKYAKFEEHNGYISNARRIYERAVEFFGEDYMDERLFVAFAKFEENQREHDRVRVIYKYALDHIPKEKAQELFKNYTIHEKKYGDRAGIEDVIVSKRKYQYEEQIKENPLNYDAWFDYLRLMESEGNVEATRETYERAIANVPPSRLKRLWRRYIYLWINYALYEELEAGDAERTREVYRACLRLLPHKTFTFAKVWLLAAYFEVRQKDLPAARKLLGTAIGLCPKDKLFRGYIDLEIQLREFDRCRILYQKFIEFAPENCTTWMKFAELETILGDAERARAIYEIAISQPRLDMPEVIWKSYVDFEIEQEQYKRAAQLYERLLERTQHVKVWISYAHFQLNYGGEDPVPLARTIFERANKELRNAAEKEERLMLLEAWAEFEASHGDEQSQGAVARQMPKKVKKRRKIVGEDGVEAGWEEYFDYIFPTDETAKPHLKLLEIAKKWKKQQQQHEDGEGQQDAQDDGGLDNGRGEEA
;
A
#
# COMPACT_ATOMS: atom_id res chain seq x y z
N MET A 1 -17.25 0.90 75.24
CA MET A 1 -17.36 0.18 73.94
C MET A 1 -16.44 0.89 72.98
N VAL A 2 -15.24 0.35 72.74
CA VAL A 2 -14.28 0.97 71.81
C VAL A 2 -14.65 0.48 70.41
N HIS A 3 -14.93 1.42 69.50
CA HIS A 3 -15.26 1.10 68.12
C HIS A 3 -14.10 0.31 67.49
N PRO A 4 -14.34 -0.91 66.96
CA PRO A 4 -13.34 -1.71 66.26
C PRO A 4 -13.03 -1.11 64.88
N ASP A 5 -12.53 0.11 64.86
CA ASP A 5 -12.14 0.84 63.67
C ASP A 5 -10.65 0.61 63.42
N VAL A 6 -10.30 0.22 62.20
CA VAL A 6 -8.93 -0.08 61.74
C VAL A 6 -7.95 1.08 62.02
N ARG A 7 -8.44 2.31 62.01
CA ARG A 7 -7.65 3.51 62.33
C ARG A 7 -7.12 3.51 63.77
N HIS A 8 -7.86 2.96 64.72
CA HIS A 8 -7.44 2.93 66.12
C HIS A 8 -6.36 1.86 66.34
N TRP A 9 -6.47 0.72 65.67
CA TRP A 9 -5.42 -0.31 65.66
C TRP A 9 -4.12 0.22 65.06
N ILE A 10 -4.17 0.95 63.93
CA ILE A 10 -2.99 1.57 63.33
C ILE A 10 -2.36 2.61 64.27
N LYS A 11 -3.16 3.45 64.93
CA LYS A 11 -2.65 4.43 65.91
C LYS A 11 -2.01 3.75 67.11
N TYR A 12 -2.62 2.67 67.59
CA TYR A 12 -2.11 1.90 68.73
C TYR A 12 -0.76 1.24 68.40
N ALA A 13 -0.65 0.62 67.22
CA ALA A 13 0.59 0.03 66.77
C ALA A 13 1.71 1.08 66.56
N LYS A 14 1.38 2.26 66.00
CA LYS A 14 2.33 3.38 65.86
C LYS A 14 2.79 3.96 67.20
N PHE A 15 1.94 3.94 68.23
CA PHE A 15 2.31 4.39 69.57
C PHE A 15 3.37 3.46 70.19
N GLU A 16 3.19 2.15 70.05
CA GLU A 16 4.18 1.17 70.52
C GLU A 16 5.48 1.21 69.69
N GLU A 17 5.39 1.51 68.39
CA GLU A 17 6.55 1.77 67.54
C GLU A 17 7.37 2.98 68.03
N HIS A 18 6.70 4.09 68.35
CA HIS A 18 7.35 5.29 68.89
C HIS A 18 8.02 5.03 70.24
N ASN A 19 7.47 4.13 71.05
CA ASN A 19 8.04 3.75 72.34
C ASN A 19 9.15 2.68 72.23
N GLY A 20 9.45 2.17 71.03
CA GLY A 20 10.50 1.20 70.78
C GLY A 20 10.13 -0.25 71.11
N TYR A 21 8.87 -0.54 71.46
CA TYR A 21 8.40 -1.89 71.76
C TYR A 21 8.00 -2.65 70.48
N ILE A 22 9.00 -3.00 69.68
CA ILE A 22 8.84 -3.63 68.34
C ILE A 22 8.08 -4.96 68.43
N SER A 23 8.36 -5.79 69.43
CA SER A 23 7.69 -7.08 69.63
C SER A 23 6.20 -6.92 69.96
N ASN A 24 5.85 -5.90 70.75
CA ASN A 24 4.46 -5.61 71.09
C ASN A 24 3.72 -5.01 69.89
N ALA A 25 4.36 -4.09 69.16
CA ALA A 25 3.80 -3.53 67.93
C ALA A 25 3.47 -4.62 66.90
N ARG A 26 4.36 -5.61 66.71
CA ARG A 26 4.10 -6.77 65.83
C ARG A 26 2.92 -7.60 66.30
N ARG A 27 2.87 -7.95 67.60
CA ARG A 27 1.73 -8.70 68.18
C ARG A 27 0.41 -7.94 68.05
N ILE A 28 0.43 -6.60 68.06
CA ILE A 28 -0.76 -5.79 67.84
C ILE A 28 -1.23 -5.89 66.38
N TYR A 29 -0.30 -5.86 65.41
CA TYR A 29 -0.65 -6.07 64.01
C TYR A 29 -1.15 -7.49 63.73
N GLU A 30 -0.50 -8.52 64.29
CA GLU A 30 -0.94 -9.93 64.18
C GLU A 30 -2.35 -10.10 64.79
N ARG A 31 -2.59 -9.55 65.98
CA ARG A 31 -3.92 -9.55 66.60
C ARG A 31 -4.95 -8.76 65.81
N ALA A 32 -4.56 -7.67 65.15
CA ALA A 32 -5.46 -6.90 64.31
C ALA A 32 -5.86 -7.71 63.08
N VAL A 33 -4.91 -8.37 62.42
CA VAL A 33 -5.15 -9.27 61.27
C VAL A 33 -6.04 -10.45 61.67
N GLU A 34 -5.80 -11.08 62.83
CA GLU A 34 -6.63 -12.16 63.36
C GLU A 34 -8.04 -11.69 63.75
N PHE A 35 -8.16 -10.49 64.33
CA PHE A 35 -9.43 -9.94 64.80
C PHE A 35 -10.37 -9.50 63.67
N PHE A 36 -9.82 -8.91 62.59
CA PHE A 36 -10.63 -8.51 61.44
C PHE A 36 -11.02 -9.70 60.54
N GLY A 37 -10.36 -10.86 60.69
CA GLY A 37 -10.69 -12.10 60.00
C GLY A 37 -10.66 -11.96 58.47
N GLU A 38 -11.25 -12.91 57.74
CA GLU A 38 -11.33 -12.85 56.27
C GLU A 38 -12.46 -11.92 55.76
N ASP A 39 -13.43 -11.56 56.62
CA ASP A 39 -14.70 -10.93 56.21
C ASP A 39 -14.66 -9.39 56.18
N TYR A 40 -13.81 -8.72 56.96
CA TYR A 40 -13.72 -7.24 57.03
C TYR A 40 -12.28 -6.72 57.06
N MET A 41 -11.53 -7.04 56.00
CA MET A 41 -10.15 -6.59 55.83
C MET A 41 -10.04 -5.25 55.10
N ASP A 42 -9.48 -4.23 55.78
CA ASP A 42 -9.14 -2.94 55.20
C ASP A 42 -7.69 -2.89 54.71
N GLU A 43 -7.51 -2.40 53.48
CA GLU A 43 -6.23 -2.19 52.79
C GLU A 43 -5.22 -1.38 53.62
N ARG A 44 -5.71 -0.43 54.42
CA ARG A 44 -4.90 0.48 55.23
C ARG A 44 -4.14 -0.23 56.34
N LEU A 45 -4.67 -1.34 56.86
CA LEU A 45 -4.02 -2.13 57.90
C LEU A 45 -2.79 -2.82 57.34
N PHE A 46 -2.92 -3.49 56.19
CA PHE A 46 -1.83 -4.19 55.53
C PHE A 46 -0.75 -3.25 55.01
N VAL A 47 -1.12 -2.09 54.46
CA VAL A 47 -0.15 -1.07 54.06
C VAL A 47 0.63 -0.54 55.28
N ALA A 48 -0.04 -0.33 56.42
CA ALA A 48 0.62 0.10 57.64
C ALA A 48 1.53 -1.00 58.21
N PHE A 49 1.08 -2.26 58.19
CA PHE A 49 1.86 -3.40 58.68
C PHE A 49 3.08 -3.67 57.78
N ALA A 50 2.93 -3.58 56.47
CA ALA A 50 4.02 -3.68 55.51
C ALA A 50 5.05 -2.56 55.71
N LYS A 51 4.62 -1.30 55.92
CA LYS A 51 5.54 -0.19 56.23
C LYS A 51 6.26 -0.36 57.57
N PHE A 52 5.60 -0.97 58.55
CA PHE A 52 6.22 -1.28 59.84
C PHE A 52 7.33 -2.33 59.65
N GLU A 53 7.06 -3.45 58.97
CA GLU A 53 8.10 -4.46 58.72
C GLU A 53 9.19 -3.97 57.73
N GLU A 54 8.87 -3.03 56.82
CA GLU A 54 9.85 -2.29 56.00
C GLU A 54 10.80 -1.47 56.89
N ASN A 55 10.27 -0.77 57.91
CA ASN A 55 11.10 -0.05 58.90
C ASN A 55 11.99 -1.01 59.71
N GLN A 56 11.53 -2.24 59.96
CA GLN A 56 12.30 -3.29 60.64
C GLN A 56 13.29 -4.02 59.71
N ARG A 57 13.35 -3.67 58.42
CA ARG A 57 14.20 -4.29 57.38
C ARG A 57 13.90 -5.77 57.11
N GLU A 58 12.72 -6.25 57.48
CA GLU A 58 12.27 -7.62 57.27
C GLU A 58 11.54 -7.73 55.92
N HIS A 59 12.27 -7.57 54.81
CA HIS A 59 11.69 -7.49 53.46
C HIS A 59 10.97 -8.79 53.03
N ASP A 60 11.42 -9.95 53.50
CA ASP A 60 10.76 -11.23 53.21
C ASP A 60 9.38 -11.33 53.85
N ARG A 61 9.23 -10.80 55.07
CA ARG A 61 7.92 -10.72 55.74
C ARG A 61 7.00 -9.75 55.02
N VAL A 62 7.52 -8.62 54.56
CA VAL A 62 6.76 -7.65 53.77
C VAL A 62 6.18 -8.31 52.52
N ARG A 63 6.94 -9.15 51.81
CA ARG A 63 6.45 -9.94 50.65
C ARG A 63 5.34 -10.90 51.02
N VAL A 64 5.51 -11.65 52.12
CA VAL A 64 4.48 -12.59 52.61
C VAL A 64 3.20 -11.84 52.99
N ILE A 65 3.32 -10.68 53.64
CA ILE A 65 2.18 -9.84 54.02
C ILE A 65 1.44 -9.32 52.78
N TYR A 66 2.16 -8.83 51.77
CA TYR A 66 1.54 -8.36 50.53
C TYR A 66 0.88 -9.51 49.76
N LYS A 67 1.52 -10.69 49.68
CA LYS A 67 0.94 -11.88 49.05
C LYS A 67 -0.34 -12.32 49.76
N TYR A 68 -0.30 -12.44 51.09
CA TYR A 68 -1.45 -12.78 51.91
C TYR A 68 -2.59 -11.76 51.74
N ALA A 69 -2.28 -10.47 51.76
CA ALA A 69 -3.27 -9.42 51.55
C ALA A 69 -3.91 -9.46 50.15
N LEU A 70 -3.16 -9.90 49.12
CA LEU A 70 -3.68 -10.04 47.76
C LEU A 70 -4.55 -11.29 47.55
N ASP A 71 -4.31 -12.35 48.32
CA ASP A 71 -5.08 -13.60 48.24
C ASP A 71 -6.44 -13.47 48.96
N HIS A 72 -6.51 -12.66 50.02
CA HIS A 72 -7.72 -12.54 50.86
C HIS A 72 -8.56 -11.28 50.62
N ILE A 73 -8.02 -10.20 50.04
CA ILE A 73 -8.80 -8.97 49.78
C ILE A 73 -9.42 -9.02 48.37
N PRO A 74 -10.72 -8.68 48.21
CA PRO A 74 -11.32 -8.47 46.90
C PRO A 74 -10.53 -7.45 46.08
N LYS A 75 -10.06 -7.87 44.90
CA LYS A 75 -9.03 -7.20 44.10
C LYS A 75 -9.39 -5.76 43.65
N GLU A 76 -10.67 -5.40 43.65
CA GLU A 76 -11.17 -4.04 43.42
C GLU A 76 -10.72 -3.04 44.49
N LYS A 77 -10.55 -3.50 45.73
CA LYS A 77 -10.09 -2.69 46.88
C LYS A 77 -8.57 -2.79 47.11
N ALA A 78 -7.83 -3.44 46.22
CA ALA A 78 -6.40 -3.71 46.40
C ALA A 78 -5.49 -2.78 45.55
N GLN A 79 -6.03 -1.74 44.92
CA GLN A 79 -5.26 -0.87 44.02
C GLN A 79 -4.14 -0.08 44.73
N GLU A 80 -4.38 0.39 45.96
CA GLU A 80 -3.40 1.11 46.78
C GLU A 80 -2.37 0.12 47.37
N LEU A 81 -2.75 -1.12 47.65
CA LEU A 81 -1.88 -2.23 48.03
C LEU A 81 -0.92 -2.58 46.89
N PHE A 82 -1.42 -2.76 45.66
CA PHE A 82 -0.58 -2.98 44.48
C PHE A 82 0.38 -1.82 44.22
N LYS A 83 -0.08 -0.57 44.41
CA LYS A 83 0.78 0.61 44.25
C LYS A 83 1.91 0.61 45.27
N ASN A 84 1.62 0.35 46.55
CA ASN A 84 2.62 0.31 47.61
C ASN A 84 3.55 -0.90 47.47
N TYR A 85 3.04 -2.06 47.06
CA TYR A 85 3.83 -3.26 46.79
C TYR A 85 4.79 -3.05 45.61
N THR A 86 4.34 -2.42 44.52
CA THR A 86 5.21 -2.05 43.39
C THR A 86 6.30 -1.07 43.82
N ILE A 87 5.98 -0.11 44.70
CA ILE A 87 6.97 0.86 45.22
C ILE A 87 8.00 0.15 46.11
N HIS A 88 7.56 -0.77 46.96
CA HIS A 88 8.45 -1.56 47.82
C HIS A 88 9.41 -2.42 46.99
N GLU A 89 8.89 -3.21 46.03
CA GLU A 89 9.73 -4.02 45.14
C GLU A 89 10.66 -3.14 44.29
N LYS A 90 10.24 -1.96 43.82
CA LYS A 90 11.16 -1.03 43.11
C LYS A 90 12.31 -0.51 43.97
N LYS A 91 12.12 -0.41 45.29
CA LYS A 91 13.14 0.12 46.21
C LYS A 91 14.05 -0.97 46.77
N TYR A 92 13.52 -2.17 47.01
CA TYR A 92 14.19 -3.23 47.78
C TYR A 92 14.14 -4.60 47.11
N GLY A 93 13.49 -4.73 45.95
CA GLY A 93 13.32 -5.98 45.23
C GLY A 93 14.45 -6.29 44.26
N ASP A 94 14.57 -7.58 43.94
CA ASP A 94 15.38 -8.07 42.84
C ASP A 94 14.67 -7.81 41.52
N ARG A 95 15.42 -7.60 40.42
CA ARG A 95 14.84 -7.32 39.09
C ARG A 95 13.77 -8.33 38.68
N ALA A 96 13.96 -9.61 38.98
CA ALA A 96 13.00 -10.68 38.67
C ALA A 96 11.70 -10.58 39.49
N GLY A 97 11.79 -10.30 40.79
CA GLY A 97 10.61 -10.13 41.64
C GLY A 97 9.79 -8.88 41.27
N ILE A 98 10.45 -7.81 40.84
CA ILE A 98 9.78 -6.61 40.33
C ILE A 98 9.00 -6.93 39.04
N GLU A 99 9.58 -7.73 38.15
CA GLU A 99 8.94 -8.14 36.90
C GLU A 99 7.69 -8.99 37.17
N ASP A 100 7.76 -9.98 38.06
CA ASP A 100 6.61 -10.83 38.42
C ASP A 100 5.41 -10.04 38.98
N VAL A 101 5.69 -9.03 39.82
CA VAL A 101 4.66 -8.16 40.41
C VAL A 101 4.05 -7.21 39.38
N ILE A 102 4.84 -6.72 38.44
CA ILE A 102 4.35 -5.87 37.35
C ILE A 102 3.52 -6.69 36.37
N VAL A 103 3.94 -7.92 36.05
CA VAL A 103 3.25 -8.85 35.17
C VAL A 103 1.89 -9.23 35.76
N SER A 104 1.84 -9.64 37.04
CA SER A 104 0.58 -9.95 37.74
C SER A 104 -0.39 -8.76 37.81
N LYS A 105 0.11 -7.54 38.03
CA LYS A 105 -0.71 -6.32 37.98
C LYS A 105 -1.28 -6.06 36.58
N ARG A 106 -0.45 -6.18 35.54
CA ARG A 106 -0.89 -5.98 34.15
C ARG A 106 -1.91 -7.04 33.72
N LYS A 107 -1.71 -8.30 34.11
CA LYS A 107 -2.67 -9.40 33.91
C LYS A 107 -4.05 -9.06 34.45
N TYR A 108 -4.12 -8.59 35.70
CA TYR A 108 -5.38 -8.15 36.30
C TYR A 108 -6.03 -7.00 35.53
N GLN A 109 -5.26 -5.96 35.18
CA GLN A 109 -5.77 -4.82 34.41
C GLN A 109 -6.34 -5.25 33.06
N TYR A 110 -5.68 -6.16 32.36
CA TYR A 110 -6.18 -6.69 31.10
C TYR A 110 -7.41 -7.60 31.30
N GLU A 111 -7.45 -8.44 32.34
CA GLU A 111 -8.62 -9.25 32.67
C GLU A 111 -9.85 -8.39 33.01
N GLU A 112 -9.67 -7.29 33.73
CA GLU A 112 -10.72 -6.33 34.05
C GLU A 112 -11.20 -5.62 32.78
N GLN A 113 -10.29 -5.15 31.92
CA GLN A 113 -10.64 -4.57 30.62
C GLN A 113 -11.37 -5.55 29.70
N ILE A 114 -11.02 -6.84 29.76
CA ILE A 114 -11.70 -7.90 29.00
C ILE A 114 -13.10 -8.16 29.56
N LYS A 115 -13.29 -8.12 30.89
CA LYS A 115 -14.62 -8.26 31.52
C LYS A 115 -15.52 -7.07 31.19
N GLU A 116 -14.98 -5.86 31.24
CA GLU A 116 -15.72 -4.64 30.88
C GLU A 116 -16.06 -4.59 29.39
N ASN A 117 -15.09 -4.94 28.54
CA ASN A 117 -15.24 -4.88 27.08
C ASN A 117 -14.64 -6.13 26.41
N PRO A 118 -15.40 -7.23 26.31
CA PRO A 118 -14.95 -8.46 25.66
C PRO A 118 -14.55 -8.29 24.18
N LEU A 119 -15.04 -7.24 23.53
CA LEU A 119 -14.81 -6.93 22.11
C LEU A 119 -13.57 -6.06 21.87
N ASN A 120 -12.86 -5.63 22.91
CA ASN A 120 -11.60 -4.89 22.75
C ASN A 120 -10.45 -5.84 22.39
N TYR A 121 -10.27 -6.09 21.11
CA TYR A 121 -9.19 -6.94 20.60
C TYR A 121 -7.78 -6.43 20.92
N ASP A 122 -7.58 -5.13 21.18
CA ASP A 122 -6.26 -4.59 21.53
C ASP A 122 -5.85 -5.03 22.94
N ALA A 123 -6.79 -5.04 23.90
CA ALA A 123 -6.57 -5.58 25.25
C ALA A 123 -6.26 -7.09 25.20
N TRP A 124 -6.92 -7.84 24.31
CA TRP A 124 -6.57 -9.25 24.08
C TRP A 124 -5.16 -9.43 23.51
N PHE A 125 -4.72 -8.61 22.57
CA PHE A 125 -3.35 -8.69 22.03
C PHE A 125 -2.28 -8.37 23.07
N ASP A 126 -2.53 -7.38 23.93
CA ASP A 126 -1.60 -7.03 25.00
C ASP A 126 -1.58 -8.10 26.09
N TYR A 127 -2.73 -8.70 26.40
CA TYR A 127 -2.83 -9.80 27.34
C TYR A 127 -2.09 -11.04 26.85
N LEU A 128 -2.28 -11.41 25.58
CA LEU A 128 -1.62 -12.57 24.99
C LEU A 128 -0.10 -12.40 24.93
N ARG A 129 0.40 -11.22 24.57
CA ARG A 129 1.85 -10.94 24.58
C ARG A 129 2.47 -11.08 25.98
N LEU A 130 1.70 -10.74 27.03
CA LEU A 130 2.13 -10.91 28.40
C LEU A 130 2.15 -12.41 28.78
N MET A 131 1.13 -13.16 28.39
CA MET A 131 1.08 -14.62 28.62
C MET A 131 2.18 -15.38 27.86
N GLU A 132 2.50 -14.95 26.63
CA GLU A 132 3.63 -15.46 25.84
C GLU A 132 4.96 -15.21 26.57
N SER A 133 5.13 -14.04 27.21
CA SER A 133 6.34 -13.73 27.98
C SER A 133 6.50 -14.55 29.28
N GLU A 134 5.40 -15.04 29.87
CA GLU A 134 5.44 -15.93 31.04
C GLU A 134 5.86 -17.37 30.66
N GLY A 135 5.72 -17.76 29.38
CA GLY A 135 6.12 -19.08 28.88
C GLY A 135 5.27 -20.26 29.36
N ASN A 136 4.15 -20.02 30.07
CA ASN A 136 3.24 -21.08 30.48
C ASN A 136 2.30 -21.47 29.33
N VAL A 137 2.61 -22.59 28.68
CA VAL A 137 1.90 -23.06 27.48
C VAL A 137 0.41 -23.32 27.73
N GLU A 138 0.04 -23.88 28.89
CA GLU A 138 -1.36 -24.22 29.20
C GLU A 138 -2.21 -22.99 29.48
N ALA A 139 -1.68 -22.04 30.25
CA ALA A 139 -2.38 -20.81 30.55
C ALA A 139 -2.53 -19.93 29.30
N THR A 140 -1.48 -19.85 28.46
CA THR A 140 -1.55 -19.10 27.20
C THR A 140 -2.59 -19.72 26.26
N ARG A 141 -2.68 -21.06 26.17
CA ARG A 141 -3.74 -21.77 25.43
C ARG A 141 -5.14 -21.42 25.89
N GLU A 142 -5.39 -21.48 27.20
CA GLU A 142 -6.70 -21.14 27.75
C GLU A 142 -7.08 -19.69 27.42
N THR A 143 -6.12 -18.76 27.50
CA THR A 143 -6.38 -17.36 27.13
C THR A 143 -6.67 -17.18 25.64
N TYR A 144 -6.00 -17.93 24.76
CA TYR A 144 -6.31 -17.97 23.34
C TYR A 144 -7.69 -18.54 23.05
N GLU A 145 -8.08 -19.65 23.68
CA GLU A 145 -9.41 -20.25 23.54
C GLU A 145 -10.52 -19.29 24.02
N ARG A 146 -10.30 -18.62 25.16
CA ARG A 146 -11.22 -17.58 25.67
C ARG A 146 -11.33 -16.40 24.72
N ALA A 147 -10.22 -15.98 24.11
CA ALA A 147 -10.21 -14.89 23.14
C ALA A 147 -10.96 -15.28 21.85
N ILE A 148 -10.84 -16.54 21.42
CA ILE A 148 -11.50 -17.11 20.24
C ILE A 148 -13.00 -17.23 20.42
N ALA A 149 -13.47 -17.60 21.62
CA ALA A 149 -14.89 -17.73 21.94
C ALA A 149 -15.67 -16.41 21.74
N ASN A 150 -14.98 -15.27 21.85
CA ASN A 150 -15.54 -13.94 21.63
C ASN A 150 -15.61 -13.57 20.13
N VAL A 151 -16.47 -14.29 19.40
CA VAL A 151 -16.73 -14.04 17.98
C VAL A 151 -17.32 -12.63 17.80
N PRO A 152 -16.73 -11.79 16.91
CA PRO A 152 -17.25 -10.45 16.68
C PRO A 152 -18.72 -10.48 16.24
N PRO A 153 -19.64 -9.77 16.94
CA PRO A 153 -21.07 -9.78 16.61
C PRO A 153 -21.41 -8.98 15.35
N SER A 154 -20.52 -8.09 14.90
CA SER A 154 -20.76 -7.25 13.73
C SER A 154 -19.99 -7.73 12.49
N ARG A 155 -20.59 -7.58 11.31
CA ARG A 155 -19.97 -7.84 10.00
C ARG A 155 -19.00 -6.72 9.58
N LEU A 156 -18.40 -5.99 10.51
CA LEU A 156 -17.47 -4.91 10.17
C LEU A 156 -16.09 -5.47 9.85
N LYS A 157 -15.59 -5.21 8.63
CA LYS A 157 -14.31 -5.71 8.11
C LYS A 157 -13.10 -5.41 9.01
N ARG A 158 -13.15 -4.36 9.84
CA ARG A 158 -12.07 -3.98 10.77
C ARG A 158 -11.95 -4.97 11.95
N LEU A 159 -13.06 -5.35 12.57
CA LEU A 159 -13.06 -6.26 13.71
C LEU A 159 -12.72 -7.69 13.27
N TRP A 160 -13.24 -8.12 12.11
CA TRP A 160 -12.87 -9.40 11.52
C TRP A 160 -11.39 -9.50 11.14
N ARG A 161 -10.77 -8.40 10.68
CA ARG A 161 -9.31 -8.37 10.46
C ARG A 161 -8.54 -8.64 11.75
N ARG A 162 -8.90 -7.97 12.85
CA ARG A 162 -8.25 -8.14 14.16
C ARG A 162 -8.48 -9.54 14.72
N TYR A 163 -9.71 -10.04 14.66
CA TYR A 163 -10.04 -11.41 15.05
C TYR A 163 -9.24 -12.45 14.26
N ILE A 164 -8.97 -12.22 12.98
CA ILE A 164 -8.13 -13.12 12.20
C ILE A 164 -6.65 -13.03 12.56
N TYR A 165 -6.18 -11.84 12.91
CA TYR A 165 -4.83 -11.71 13.46
C TYR A 165 -4.69 -12.44 14.79
N LEU A 166 -5.73 -12.49 15.61
CA LEU A 166 -5.76 -13.32 16.82
C LEU A 166 -5.57 -14.81 16.48
N TRP A 167 -6.31 -15.33 15.49
CA TRP A 167 -6.14 -16.69 15.00
C TRP A 167 -4.75 -16.96 14.39
N ILE A 168 -4.20 -16.00 13.66
CA ILE A 168 -2.85 -16.10 13.10
C ILE A 168 -1.81 -16.15 14.22
N ASN A 169 -1.95 -15.29 15.24
CA ASN A 169 -1.04 -15.30 16.40
C ASN A 169 -1.16 -16.61 17.17
N TYR A 170 -2.38 -17.13 17.37
CA TYR A 170 -2.56 -18.43 18.02
C TYR A 170 -1.90 -19.57 17.25
N ALA A 171 -2.07 -19.59 15.92
CA ALA A 171 -1.42 -20.59 15.08
C ALA A 171 0.12 -20.45 15.06
N LEU A 172 0.64 -19.21 15.05
CA LEU A 172 2.08 -18.96 15.14
C LEU A 172 2.66 -19.35 16.50
N TYR A 173 1.93 -19.10 17.58
CA TYR A 173 2.30 -19.51 18.94
C TYR A 173 2.39 -21.03 19.06
N GLU A 174 1.34 -21.73 18.62
CA GLU A 174 1.33 -23.19 18.66
C GLU A 174 2.40 -23.81 17.74
N GLU A 175 2.74 -23.14 16.62
CA GLU A 175 3.78 -23.59 15.69
C GLU A 175 5.20 -23.35 16.22
N LEU A 176 5.48 -22.17 16.79
CA LEU A 176 6.84 -21.76 17.15
C LEU A 176 7.20 -22.10 18.60
N GLU A 177 6.26 -21.94 19.55
CA GLU A 177 6.54 -22.10 20.97
C GLU A 177 6.08 -23.45 21.52
N ALA A 178 4.90 -23.92 21.11
CA ALA A 178 4.38 -25.20 21.61
C ALA A 178 4.85 -26.42 20.80
N GLY A 179 5.16 -26.25 19.52
CA GLY A 179 5.62 -27.32 18.63
C GLY A 179 4.58 -28.38 18.28
N ASP A 180 3.30 -28.17 18.65
CA ASP A 180 2.22 -29.14 18.44
C ASP A 180 1.59 -28.97 17.04
N ALA A 181 2.09 -29.76 16.09
CA ALA A 181 1.67 -29.76 14.69
C ALA A 181 0.21 -30.21 14.47
N GLU A 182 -0.35 -31.06 15.34
CA GLU A 182 -1.73 -31.54 15.19
C GLU A 182 -2.74 -30.49 15.62
N ARG A 183 -2.49 -29.82 16.75
CA ARG A 183 -3.37 -28.75 17.26
C ARG A 183 -3.37 -27.53 16.36
N THR A 184 -2.21 -27.09 15.86
CA THR A 184 -2.13 -26.04 14.83
C THR A 184 -3.04 -26.35 13.63
N ARG A 185 -3.09 -27.62 13.19
CA ARG A 185 -3.99 -28.08 12.12
C ARG A 185 -5.47 -27.94 12.49
N GLU A 186 -5.84 -28.29 13.72
CA GLU A 186 -7.19 -28.12 14.25
C GLU A 186 -7.58 -26.65 14.37
N VAL A 187 -6.66 -25.80 14.83
CA VAL A 187 -6.81 -24.34 14.93
C VAL A 187 -7.07 -23.74 13.56
N TYR A 188 -6.29 -24.11 12.54
CA TYR A 188 -6.56 -23.67 11.17
C TYR A 188 -7.91 -24.17 10.66
N ARG A 189 -8.28 -25.44 10.91
CA ARG A 189 -9.60 -25.98 10.52
C ARG A 189 -10.75 -25.26 11.21
N ALA A 190 -10.63 -24.96 12.50
CA ALA A 190 -11.62 -24.24 13.28
C ALA A 190 -11.77 -22.80 12.77
N CYS A 191 -10.65 -22.11 12.54
CA CYS A 191 -10.62 -20.78 11.93
C CYS A 191 -11.35 -20.80 10.57
N LEU A 192 -11.03 -21.76 9.71
CA LEU A 192 -11.65 -21.88 8.39
C LEU A 192 -13.16 -22.22 8.46
N ARG A 193 -13.65 -22.93 9.49
CA ARG A 193 -15.09 -23.18 9.65
C ARG A 193 -15.85 -21.93 10.12
N LEU A 194 -15.23 -21.14 10.99
CA LEU A 194 -15.86 -19.96 11.58
C LEU A 194 -15.91 -18.76 10.62
N LEU A 195 -15.00 -18.70 9.64
CA LEU A 195 -14.95 -17.61 8.68
C LEU A 195 -16.13 -17.66 7.70
N PRO A 196 -16.95 -16.58 7.61
CA PRO A 196 -17.97 -16.45 6.57
C PRO A 196 -17.28 -16.11 5.23
N HIS A 197 -16.90 -17.15 4.50
CA HIS A 197 -16.18 -17.07 3.22
C HIS A 197 -16.94 -16.28 2.14
N LYS A 198 -18.27 -16.21 2.24
CA LYS A 198 -19.13 -15.46 1.29
C LYS A 198 -19.06 -13.95 1.45
N THR A 199 -18.73 -13.43 2.64
CA THR A 199 -18.69 -11.98 2.90
C THR A 199 -17.28 -11.45 3.11
N PHE A 200 -16.38 -12.27 3.69
CA PHE A 200 -15.00 -11.88 3.91
C PHE A 200 -14.03 -12.94 3.43
N THR A 201 -13.25 -12.56 2.43
CA THR A 201 -12.29 -13.43 1.76
C THR A 201 -10.89 -13.08 2.25
N PHE A 202 -10.43 -13.80 3.27
CA PHE A 202 -9.13 -13.61 3.90
C PHE A 202 -8.07 -14.55 3.29
N ALA A 203 -7.55 -14.14 2.13
CA ALA A 203 -6.53 -14.90 1.41
C ALA A 203 -5.28 -15.23 2.26
N LYS A 204 -4.92 -14.34 3.20
CA LYS A 204 -3.74 -14.51 4.07
C LYS A 204 -3.83 -15.76 4.97
N VAL A 205 -5.01 -16.10 5.49
CA VAL A 205 -5.19 -17.26 6.39
C VAL A 205 -5.00 -18.57 5.62
N TRP A 206 -5.60 -18.66 4.44
CA TRP A 206 -5.47 -19.82 3.57
C TRP A 206 -4.02 -20.04 3.12
N LEU A 207 -3.30 -18.97 2.77
CA LEU A 207 -1.88 -19.07 2.43
C LEU A 207 -1.03 -19.50 3.62
N LEU A 208 -1.28 -18.95 4.81
CA LEU A 208 -0.56 -19.36 6.02
C LEU A 208 -0.80 -20.82 6.37
N ALA A 209 -2.04 -21.29 6.31
CA ALA A 209 -2.39 -22.70 6.51
C ALA A 209 -1.71 -23.60 5.46
N ALA A 210 -1.63 -23.18 4.20
CA ALA A 210 -0.93 -23.93 3.17
C ALA A 210 0.58 -23.97 3.39
N TYR A 211 1.22 -22.84 3.75
CA TYR A 211 2.64 -22.81 4.09
C TYR A 211 2.96 -23.64 5.34
N PHE A 212 2.05 -23.68 6.31
CA PHE A 212 2.17 -24.58 7.47
C PHE A 212 2.21 -26.05 7.05
N GLU A 213 1.28 -26.51 6.22
CA GLU A 213 1.28 -27.90 5.74
C GLU A 213 2.52 -28.22 4.89
N VAL A 214 3.04 -27.24 4.13
CA VAL A 214 4.32 -27.37 3.41
C VAL A 214 5.50 -27.53 4.37
N ARG A 215 5.53 -26.79 5.49
CA ARG A 215 6.54 -26.95 6.55
C ARG A 215 6.45 -28.31 7.23
N GLN A 216 5.24 -28.82 7.43
CA GLN A 216 4.97 -30.18 7.92
C GLN A 216 5.20 -31.27 6.86
N LYS A 217 5.65 -30.90 5.65
CA LYS A 217 5.92 -31.79 4.50
C LYS A 217 4.68 -32.51 3.95
N ASP A 218 3.47 -32.11 4.32
CA ASP A 218 2.22 -32.66 3.78
C ASP A 218 1.75 -31.85 2.55
N LEU A 219 2.39 -32.11 1.41
CA LEU A 219 2.06 -31.48 0.14
C LEU A 219 0.62 -31.80 -0.33
N PRO A 220 0.11 -33.04 -0.23
CA PRO A 220 -1.27 -33.34 -0.60
C PRO A 220 -2.31 -32.57 0.21
N ALA A 221 -2.12 -32.42 1.51
CA ALA A 221 -3.04 -31.64 2.35
C ALA A 221 -3.00 -30.15 1.97
N ALA A 222 -1.80 -29.58 1.78
CA ALA A 222 -1.64 -28.19 1.36
C ALA A 222 -2.35 -27.91 0.03
N ARG A 223 -2.23 -28.82 -0.94
CA ARG A 223 -2.88 -28.74 -2.26
C ARG A 223 -4.40 -28.84 -2.16
N LYS A 224 -4.92 -29.76 -1.35
CA LYS A 224 -6.36 -29.86 -1.10
C LYS A 224 -6.90 -28.57 -0.46
N LEU A 225 -6.15 -27.99 0.49
CA LEU A 225 -6.53 -26.77 1.19
C LEU A 225 -6.51 -25.54 0.26
N LEU A 226 -5.53 -25.42 -0.63
CA LEU A 226 -5.51 -24.36 -1.65
C LEU A 226 -6.58 -24.58 -2.73
N GLY A 227 -6.84 -25.83 -3.10
CA GLY A 227 -7.94 -26.18 -4.02
C GLY A 227 -9.32 -25.84 -3.47
N THR A 228 -9.59 -26.14 -2.19
CA THR A 228 -10.83 -25.73 -1.51
C THR A 228 -10.90 -24.21 -1.35
N ALA A 229 -9.78 -23.55 -1.06
CA ALA A 229 -9.70 -22.09 -0.98
C ALA A 229 -10.12 -21.43 -2.30
N ILE A 230 -9.65 -21.95 -3.45
CA ILE A 230 -10.00 -21.43 -4.77
C ILE A 230 -11.49 -21.67 -5.08
N GLY A 231 -12.01 -22.86 -4.79
CA GLY A 231 -13.42 -23.18 -5.01
C GLY A 231 -14.38 -22.37 -4.15
N LEU A 232 -14.00 -22.07 -2.90
CA LEU A 232 -14.81 -21.25 -1.98
C LEU A 232 -14.63 -19.75 -2.23
N CYS A 233 -13.42 -19.32 -2.57
CA CYS A 233 -13.01 -17.91 -2.62
C CYS A 233 -11.99 -17.68 -3.76
N PRO A 234 -12.43 -17.54 -5.01
CA PRO A 234 -11.51 -17.25 -6.09
C PRO A 234 -11.01 -15.79 -5.98
N LYS A 235 -9.72 -15.64 -5.67
CA LYS A 235 -9.02 -14.36 -5.56
C LYS A 235 -7.63 -14.43 -6.15
N ASP A 236 -7.22 -13.35 -6.82
CA ASP A 236 -5.91 -13.24 -7.48
C ASP A 236 -4.72 -13.47 -6.55
N LYS A 237 -4.85 -13.15 -5.25
CA LYS A 237 -3.78 -13.39 -4.27
C LYS A 237 -3.64 -14.87 -3.91
N LEU A 238 -4.74 -15.63 -3.92
CA LEU A 238 -4.71 -17.07 -3.65
C LEU A 238 -4.15 -17.83 -4.86
N PHE A 239 -4.58 -17.47 -6.06
CA PHE A 239 -4.00 -18.03 -7.29
C PHE A 239 -2.49 -17.75 -7.36
N ARG A 240 -2.06 -16.49 -7.16
CA ARG A 240 -0.62 -16.15 -7.11
C ARG A 240 0.15 -16.96 -6.08
N GLY A 241 -0.30 -16.97 -4.83
CA GLY A 241 0.41 -17.71 -3.77
C GLY A 241 0.42 -19.23 -4.00
N TYR A 242 -0.61 -19.79 -4.64
CA TYR A 242 -0.61 -21.21 -5.00
C TYR A 242 0.34 -21.51 -6.17
N ILE A 243 0.34 -20.65 -7.19
CA ILE A 243 1.28 -20.76 -8.32
C ILE A 243 2.72 -20.62 -7.83
N ASP A 244 3.02 -19.62 -6.99
CA ASP A 244 4.36 -19.43 -6.43
C ASP A 244 4.82 -20.68 -5.65
N LEU A 245 3.91 -21.33 -4.92
CA LEU A 245 4.18 -22.58 -4.23
C LEU A 245 4.46 -23.74 -5.20
N GLU A 246 3.65 -23.93 -6.23
CA GLU A 246 3.86 -25.03 -7.20
C GLU A 246 5.11 -24.79 -8.07
N ILE A 247 5.47 -23.54 -8.36
CA ILE A 247 6.75 -23.17 -8.99
C ILE A 247 7.92 -23.58 -8.09
N GLN A 248 7.85 -23.32 -6.78
CA GLN A 248 8.87 -23.78 -5.83
C GLN A 248 8.99 -25.31 -5.77
N LEU A 249 7.86 -26.02 -5.93
CA LEU A 249 7.83 -27.48 -6.01
C LEU A 249 8.23 -28.05 -7.38
N ARG A 250 8.45 -27.20 -8.39
CA ARG A 250 8.80 -27.54 -9.79
C ARG A 250 7.75 -28.38 -10.52
N GLU A 251 6.48 -28.22 -10.13
CA GLU A 251 5.35 -28.99 -10.70
C GLU A 251 4.62 -28.16 -11.76
N PHE A 252 5.29 -27.99 -12.91
CA PHE A 252 4.87 -27.06 -13.95
C PHE A 252 3.56 -27.44 -14.64
N ASP A 253 3.24 -28.73 -14.75
CA ASP A 253 1.96 -29.19 -15.32
C ASP A 253 0.77 -28.77 -14.48
N ARG A 254 0.94 -28.67 -13.15
CA ARG A 254 -0.10 -28.14 -12.27
C ARG A 254 -0.17 -26.62 -12.32
N CYS A 255 0.96 -25.94 -12.42
CA CYS A 255 0.97 -24.50 -12.67
C CYS A 255 0.13 -24.16 -13.91
N ARG A 256 0.27 -24.93 -14.99
CA ARG A 256 -0.54 -24.78 -16.22
C ARG A 256 -2.04 -24.89 -15.96
N ILE A 257 -2.48 -25.94 -15.27
CA ILE A 257 -3.90 -26.13 -14.92
C ILE A 257 -4.40 -24.98 -14.04
N LEU A 258 -3.56 -24.47 -13.13
CA LEU A 258 -3.91 -23.35 -12.26
C LEU A 258 -4.04 -22.04 -13.02
N TYR A 259 -3.13 -21.75 -13.94
CA TYR A 259 -3.24 -20.58 -14.81
C TYR A 259 -4.45 -20.66 -15.73
N GLN A 260 -4.77 -21.83 -16.29
CA GLN A 260 -5.99 -22.03 -17.08
C GLN A 260 -7.25 -21.72 -16.26
N LYS A 261 -7.36 -22.29 -15.05
CA LYS A 261 -8.47 -21.98 -14.13
C LYS A 261 -8.50 -20.52 -13.70
N PHE A 262 -7.35 -19.88 -13.59
CA PHE A 262 -7.25 -18.48 -13.21
C PHE A 262 -7.72 -17.57 -14.34
N ILE A 263 -7.41 -17.92 -15.59
CA ILE A 263 -7.90 -17.26 -16.80
C ILE A 263 -9.41 -17.44 -16.96
N GLU A 264 -9.95 -18.65 -16.71
CA GLU A 264 -11.40 -18.89 -16.71
C GLU A 264 -12.13 -18.01 -15.69
N PHE A 265 -11.52 -17.79 -14.52
CA PHE A 265 -12.11 -16.99 -13.45
C PHE A 265 -11.95 -15.48 -13.67
N ALA A 266 -10.78 -15.03 -14.11
CA ALA A 266 -10.46 -13.62 -14.31
C ALA A 266 -9.82 -13.37 -15.68
N PRO A 267 -10.62 -13.40 -16.77
CA PRO A 267 -10.13 -13.07 -18.13
C PRO A 267 -9.60 -11.63 -18.24
N GLU A 268 -10.11 -10.73 -17.38
CA GLU A 268 -9.88 -9.28 -17.45
C GLU A 268 -8.49 -8.86 -16.93
N ASN A 269 -7.82 -9.69 -16.12
CA ASN A 269 -6.58 -9.30 -15.46
C ASN A 269 -5.35 -9.54 -16.36
N CYS A 270 -4.84 -8.48 -16.98
CA CYS A 270 -3.65 -8.53 -17.85
C CYS A 270 -2.39 -9.10 -17.16
N THR A 271 -2.24 -8.93 -15.84
CA THR A 271 -1.06 -9.41 -15.12
C THR A 271 -0.98 -10.93 -15.03
N THR A 272 -2.10 -11.62 -15.15
CA THR A 272 -2.16 -13.08 -15.08
C THR A 272 -1.67 -13.70 -16.39
N TRP A 273 -2.10 -13.12 -17.51
CA TRP A 273 -1.64 -13.45 -18.86
C TRP A 273 -0.13 -13.26 -19.02
N MET A 274 0.40 -12.10 -18.59
CA MET A 274 1.84 -11.83 -18.64
C MET A 274 2.63 -12.88 -17.84
N LYS A 275 2.24 -13.13 -16.59
CA LYS A 275 2.92 -14.12 -15.74
C LYS A 275 2.81 -15.55 -16.25
N PHE A 276 1.72 -15.88 -16.93
CA PHE A 276 1.56 -17.22 -17.51
C PHE A 276 2.50 -17.41 -18.69
N ALA A 277 2.61 -16.39 -19.55
CA ALA A 277 3.54 -16.41 -20.66
C ALA A 277 5.00 -16.39 -20.19
N GLU A 278 5.36 -15.55 -19.21
CA GLU A 278 6.70 -15.54 -18.59
C GLU A 278 7.09 -16.92 -18.05
N LEU A 279 6.16 -17.64 -17.42
CA LEU A 279 6.42 -18.99 -16.92
C LEU A 279 6.74 -19.98 -18.05
N GLU A 280 5.96 -19.97 -19.14
CA GLU A 280 6.22 -20.86 -20.28
C GLU A 280 7.52 -20.49 -21.03
N THR A 281 7.89 -19.20 -21.06
CA THR A 281 9.19 -18.74 -21.57
C THR A 281 10.34 -19.30 -20.74
N ILE A 282 10.24 -19.25 -19.40
CA ILE A 282 11.23 -19.84 -18.48
C ILE A 282 11.36 -21.36 -18.69
N LEU A 283 10.26 -22.02 -19.08
CA LEU A 283 10.25 -23.45 -19.38
C LEU A 283 10.81 -23.80 -20.76
N GLY A 284 11.04 -22.80 -21.63
CA GLY A 284 11.55 -22.97 -22.99
C GLY A 284 10.48 -23.30 -24.04
N ASP A 285 9.20 -23.33 -23.66
CA ASP A 285 8.08 -23.60 -24.56
C ASP A 285 7.60 -22.30 -25.25
N ALA A 286 8.44 -21.73 -26.11
CA ALA A 286 8.16 -20.46 -26.78
C ALA A 286 6.88 -20.50 -27.65
N GLU A 287 6.55 -21.64 -28.25
CA GLU A 287 5.32 -21.80 -29.05
C GLU A 287 4.04 -21.71 -28.20
N ARG A 288 4.07 -22.24 -26.97
CA ARG A 288 2.93 -22.13 -26.06
C ARG A 288 2.79 -20.72 -25.51
N ALA A 289 3.90 -20.07 -25.14
CA ALA A 289 3.89 -18.67 -24.74
C ALA A 289 3.23 -17.78 -25.82
N ARG A 290 3.57 -18.00 -27.09
CA ARG A 290 2.93 -17.33 -28.24
C ARG A 290 1.42 -17.60 -28.32
N ALA A 291 1.02 -18.86 -28.20
CA ALA A 291 -0.39 -19.22 -28.23
C ALA A 291 -1.17 -18.53 -27.10
N ILE A 292 -0.57 -18.41 -25.91
CA ILE A 292 -1.15 -17.70 -24.76
C ILE A 292 -1.32 -16.21 -25.07
N TYR A 293 -0.30 -15.55 -25.64
CA TYR A 293 -0.40 -14.15 -26.04
C TYR A 293 -1.46 -13.91 -27.12
N GLU A 294 -1.55 -14.78 -28.12
CA GLU A 294 -2.60 -14.70 -29.17
C GLU A 294 -4.00 -14.89 -28.58
N ILE A 295 -4.18 -15.81 -27.62
CA ILE A 295 -5.44 -15.95 -26.89
C ILE A 295 -5.74 -14.68 -26.10
N ALA A 296 -4.77 -14.12 -25.38
CA ALA A 296 -4.96 -12.88 -24.63
C ALA A 296 -5.41 -11.72 -25.56
N ILE A 297 -4.77 -11.57 -26.72
CA ILE A 297 -5.10 -10.54 -27.72
C ILE A 297 -6.48 -10.74 -28.35
N SER A 298 -6.92 -11.99 -28.49
CA SER A 298 -8.27 -12.30 -28.99
C SER A 298 -9.39 -11.90 -28.01
N GLN A 299 -9.07 -11.71 -26.73
CA GLN A 299 -10.07 -11.35 -25.72
C GLN A 299 -10.48 -9.87 -25.81
N PRO A 300 -11.78 -9.55 -26.01
CA PRO A 300 -12.25 -8.17 -26.18
C PRO A 300 -12.34 -7.35 -24.87
N ARG A 301 -12.25 -7.99 -23.70
CA ARG A 301 -12.44 -7.36 -22.37
C ARG A 301 -11.13 -7.27 -21.59
N LEU A 302 -10.14 -6.61 -22.17
CA LEU A 302 -8.89 -6.31 -21.46
C LEU A 302 -8.94 -4.87 -20.94
N ASP A 303 -8.70 -4.71 -19.64
CA ASP A 303 -8.74 -3.42 -18.92
C ASP A 303 -7.61 -2.48 -19.38
N MET A 304 -6.46 -3.06 -19.79
CA MET A 304 -5.30 -2.36 -20.38
C MET A 304 -4.63 -3.22 -21.46
N PRO A 305 -5.11 -3.18 -22.72
CA PRO A 305 -4.55 -3.98 -23.81
C PRO A 305 -3.07 -3.70 -24.07
N GLU A 306 -2.66 -2.43 -23.99
CA GLU A 306 -1.31 -1.97 -24.37
C GLU A 306 -0.17 -2.66 -23.64
N VAL A 307 -0.37 -3.00 -22.36
CA VAL A 307 0.66 -3.63 -21.52
C VAL A 307 0.93 -5.06 -21.99
N ILE A 308 -0.10 -5.80 -22.39
CA ILE A 308 0.04 -7.16 -22.94
C ILE A 308 0.79 -7.09 -24.27
N TRP A 309 0.41 -6.16 -25.15
CA TRP A 309 1.11 -5.98 -26.43
C TRP A 309 2.59 -5.66 -26.24
N LYS A 310 2.93 -4.74 -25.34
CA LYS A 310 4.32 -4.45 -25.01
C LYS A 310 5.06 -5.71 -24.52
N SER A 311 4.47 -6.44 -23.58
CA SER A 311 5.09 -7.69 -23.08
C SER A 311 5.26 -8.74 -24.17
N TYR A 312 4.36 -8.80 -25.15
CA TYR A 312 4.46 -9.75 -26.25
C TYR A 312 5.52 -9.32 -27.28
N VAL A 313 5.65 -8.02 -27.55
CA VAL A 313 6.78 -7.49 -28.33
C VAL A 313 8.10 -7.81 -27.63
N ASP A 314 8.23 -7.48 -26.34
CA ASP A 314 9.44 -7.70 -25.55
C ASP A 314 9.82 -9.20 -25.57
N PHE A 315 8.83 -10.09 -25.47
CA PHE A 315 9.02 -11.53 -25.61
C PHE A 315 9.54 -11.95 -27.00
N GLU A 316 8.98 -11.45 -28.11
CA GLU A 316 9.49 -11.82 -29.45
C GLU A 316 10.87 -11.20 -29.74
N ILE A 317 11.22 -10.08 -29.09
CA ILE A 317 12.58 -9.52 -29.08
C ILE A 317 13.54 -10.47 -28.37
N GLU A 318 13.19 -10.96 -27.18
CA GLU A 318 14.01 -11.93 -26.43
C GLU A 318 14.23 -13.25 -27.18
N GLN A 319 13.24 -13.66 -28.00
CA GLN A 319 13.33 -14.86 -28.85
C GLN A 319 14.00 -14.60 -30.22
N GLU A 320 14.56 -13.40 -30.43
CA GLU A 320 15.24 -12.95 -31.66
C GLU A 320 14.38 -13.03 -32.96
N GLN A 321 13.06 -13.11 -32.83
CA GLN A 321 12.15 -13.27 -33.97
C GLN A 321 11.62 -11.92 -34.47
N TYR A 322 12.53 -11.06 -34.91
CA TYR A 322 12.27 -9.65 -35.25
C TYR A 322 11.18 -9.46 -36.33
N LYS A 323 11.08 -10.39 -37.29
CA LYS A 323 10.06 -10.34 -38.35
C LYS A 323 8.63 -10.45 -37.81
N ARG A 324 8.42 -11.24 -36.75
CA ARG A 324 7.09 -11.39 -36.12
C ARG A 324 6.78 -10.22 -35.20
N ALA A 325 7.77 -9.71 -34.47
CA ALA A 325 7.61 -8.48 -33.71
C ALA A 325 7.17 -7.30 -34.61
N ALA A 326 7.72 -7.19 -35.82
CA ALA A 326 7.25 -6.19 -36.80
C ALA A 326 5.78 -6.38 -37.21
N GLN A 327 5.37 -7.63 -37.51
CA GLN A 327 3.96 -7.95 -37.80
C GLN A 327 3.04 -7.65 -36.59
N LEU A 328 3.56 -7.83 -35.37
CA LEU A 328 2.82 -7.53 -34.16
C LEU A 328 2.58 -6.03 -34.00
N TYR A 329 3.59 -5.21 -34.28
CA TYR A 329 3.46 -3.77 -34.32
C TYR A 329 2.45 -3.32 -35.38
N GLU A 330 2.45 -3.92 -36.57
CA GLU A 330 1.44 -3.61 -37.60
C GLU A 330 0.02 -3.94 -37.13
N ARG A 331 -0.20 -5.10 -36.53
CA ARG A 331 -1.51 -5.48 -35.95
C ARG A 331 -1.93 -4.57 -34.79
N LEU A 332 -0.97 -4.13 -33.98
CA LEU A 332 -1.23 -3.19 -32.89
C LEU A 332 -1.67 -1.83 -33.45
N LEU A 333 -1.00 -1.33 -34.49
CA LEU A 333 -1.31 -0.07 -35.16
C LEU A 333 -2.68 -0.08 -35.86
N GLU A 334 -3.12 -1.24 -36.36
CA GLU A 334 -4.48 -1.43 -36.89
C GLU A 334 -5.56 -1.30 -35.82
N ARG A 335 -5.25 -1.66 -34.56
CA ARG A 335 -6.20 -1.59 -33.43
C ARG A 335 -6.13 -0.29 -32.65
N THR A 336 -4.92 0.24 -32.44
CA THR A 336 -4.68 1.45 -31.64
C THR A 336 -3.70 2.37 -32.36
N GLN A 337 -4.11 3.63 -32.55
CA GLN A 337 -3.31 4.65 -33.25
C GLN A 337 -2.51 5.53 -32.27
N HIS A 338 -2.07 4.98 -31.13
CA HIS A 338 -1.35 5.75 -30.12
C HIS A 338 0.09 6.05 -30.53
N VAL A 339 0.54 7.28 -30.28
CA VAL A 339 1.89 7.76 -30.65
C VAL A 339 3.01 6.96 -30.01
N LYS A 340 2.82 6.51 -28.78
CA LYS A 340 3.82 5.71 -28.07
C LYS A 340 4.11 4.40 -28.80
N VAL A 341 3.12 3.82 -29.48
CA VAL A 341 3.31 2.61 -30.29
C VAL A 341 4.18 2.92 -31.50
N TRP A 342 3.90 3.99 -32.24
CA TRP A 342 4.71 4.44 -33.37
C TRP A 342 6.17 4.72 -33.00
N ILE A 343 6.39 5.43 -31.90
CA ILE A 343 7.73 5.71 -31.38
C ILE A 343 8.44 4.40 -31.00
N SER A 344 7.75 3.50 -30.29
CA SER A 344 8.33 2.19 -29.93
C SER A 344 8.64 1.31 -31.15
N TYR A 345 7.81 1.36 -32.20
CA TYR A 345 8.04 0.62 -33.43
C TYR A 345 9.25 1.14 -34.19
N ALA A 346 9.42 2.47 -34.24
CA ALA A 346 10.58 3.09 -34.86
C ALA A 346 11.88 2.76 -34.09
N HIS A 347 11.86 2.82 -32.74
CA HIS A 347 13.00 2.41 -31.93
C HIS A 347 13.33 0.91 -32.07
N PHE A 348 12.30 0.05 -32.17
CA PHE A 348 12.48 -1.38 -32.41
C PHE A 348 13.20 -1.64 -33.75
N GLN A 349 12.78 -0.97 -34.82
CA GLN A 349 13.42 -1.11 -36.14
C GLN A 349 14.82 -0.51 -36.17
N LEU A 350 15.09 0.52 -35.38
CA LEU A 350 16.42 1.11 -35.24
C LEU A 350 17.40 0.13 -34.58
N ASN A 351 16.96 -0.54 -33.51
CA ASN A 351 17.82 -1.45 -32.74
C ASN A 351 18.01 -2.82 -33.39
N TYR A 352 16.99 -3.32 -34.10
CA TYR A 352 16.95 -4.71 -34.59
C TYR A 352 16.75 -4.85 -36.11
N GLY A 353 16.61 -3.74 -36.84
CA GLY A 353 16.48 -3.74 -38.29
C GLY A 353 17.83 -3.96 -38.96
N GLY A 354 18.10 -5.20 -39.40
CA GLY A 354 19.32 -5.69 -40.04
C GLY A 354 20.21 -4.69 -40.81
N GLU A 355 20.29 -4.81 -42.13
CA GLU A 355 21.34 -4.11 -42.92
C GLU A 355 21.07 -2.60 -43.16
N ASP A 356 19.82 -2.11 -43.02
CA ASP A 356 19.46 -0.69 -43.24
C ASP A 356 18.37 -0.17 -42.25
N PRO A 357 18.70 0.02 -40.96
CA PRO A 357 17.73 0.43 -39.93
C PRO A 357 17.19 1.87 -40.11
N VAL A 358 18.02 2.77 -40.65
CA VAL A 358 17.73 4.21 -40.69
C VAL A 358 16.62 4.56 -41.70
N PRO A 359 16.66 4.11 -42.98
CA PRO A 359 15.57 4.33 -43.92
C PRO A 359 14.24 3.72 -43.48
N LEU A 360 14.25 2.52 -42.87
CA LEU A 360 13.04 1.86 -42.40
C LEU A 360 12.37 2.65 -41.27
N ALA A 361 13.16 3.09 -40.27
CA ALA A 361 12.65 3.94 -39.19
C ALA A 361 12.08 5.27 -39.74
N ARG A 362 12.72 5.89 -40.75
CA ARG A 362 12.19 7.08 -41.43
C ARG A 362 10.83 6.85 -42.06
N THR A 363 10.66 5.76 -42.82
CA THR A 363 9.38 5.46 -43.45
C THR A 363 8.26 5.26 -42.43
N ILE A 364 8.58 4.74 -41.24
CA ILE A 364 7.64 4.56 -40.14
C ILE A 364 7.25 5.91 -39.53
N PHE A 365 8.21 6.81 -39.27
CA PHE A 365 7.91 8.16 -38.80
C PHE A 365 7.08 8.97 -39.81
N GLU A 366 7.38 8.85 -41.10
CA GLU A 366 6.60 9.48 -42.17
C GLU A 366 5.17 8.93 -42.24
N ARG A 367 5.01 7.61 -42.11
CA ARG A 367 3.69 6.96 -42.06
C ARG A 367 2.91 7.39 -40.83
N ALA A 368 3.55 7.39 -39.66
CA ALA A 368 2.98 7.87 -38.40
C ALA A 368 2.49 9.32 -38.53
N ASN A 369 3.28 10.23 -39.12
CA ASN A 369 2.90 11.63 -39.31
C ASN A 369 1.73 11.80 -40.31
N LYS A 370 1.62 10.93 -41.33
CA LYS A 370 0.47 10.93 -42.26
C LYS A 370 -0.82 10.46 -41.57
N GLU A 371 -0.74 9.41 -40.76
CA GLU A 371 -1.90 8.87 -40.04
C GLU A 371 -2.33 9.81 -38.90
N LEU A 372 -1.38 10.36 -38.14
CA LEU A 372 -1.66 11.35 -37.09
C LEU A 372 -2.12 12.72 -37.60
N ARG A 373 -1.94 13.03 -38.89
CA ARG A 373 -2.56 14.22 -39.49
C ARG A 373 -4.08 14.14 -39.46
N ASN A 374 -4.63 12.93 -39.48
CA ASN A 374 -6.07 12.69 -39.41
C ASN A 374 -6.57 12.59 -37.96
N ALA A 375 -5.68 12.38 -36.99
CA ALA A 375 -6.02 12.34 -35.57
C ALA A 375 -6.27 13.76 -35.02
N ALA A 376 -7.26 13.90 -34.13
CA ALA A 376 -7.66 15.20 -33.59
C ALA A 376 -6.64 15.78 -32.59
N GLU A 377 -5.77 14.94 -32.02
CA GLU A 377 -4.84 15.32 -30.96
C GLU A 377 -3.51 15.83 -31.51
N LYS A 378 -3.34 17.14 -31.41
CA LYS A 378 -2.15 17.85 -31.90
C LYS A 378 -0.92 17.66 -31.00
N GLU A 379 -1.12 17.35 -29.72
CA GLU A 379 -0.03 17.16 -28.74
C GLU A 379 0.68 15.83 -28.96
N GLU A 380 -0.08 14.79 -29.26
CA GLU A 380 0.42 13.49 -29.70
C GLU A 380 1.32 13.63 -30.95
N ARG A 381 0.86 14.39 -31.95
CA ARG A 381 1.65 14.66 -33.15
C ARG A 381 2.94 15.46 -32.86
N LEU A 382 2.92 16.36 -31.88
CA LEU A 382 4.14 17.07 -31.45
C LEU A 382 5.16 16.09 -30.86
N MET A 383 4.74 15.19 -29.96
CA MET A 383 5.64 14.22 -29.34
C MET A 383 6.29 13.31 -30.39
N LEU A 384 5.55 12.91 -31.42
CA LEU A 384 6.09 12.15 -32.55
C LEU A 384 7.16 12.95 -33.31
N LEU A 385 6.91 14.24 -33.59
CA LEU A 385 7.86 15.07 -34.33
C LEU A 385 9.11 15.41 -33.51
N GLU A 386 8.98 15.61 -32.19
CA GLU A 386 10.12 15.76 -31.28
C GLU A 386 10.97 14.49 -31.29
N ALA A 387 10.36 13.31 -31.17
CA ALA A 387 11.07 12.03 -31.27
C ALA A 387 11.73 11.82 -32.65
N TRP A 388 11.06 12.23 -33.74
CA TRP A 388 11.63 12.16 -35.09
C TRP A 388 12.80 13.14 -35.27
N ALA A 389 12.73 14.33 -34.67
CA ALA A 389 13.82 15.29 -34.68
C ALA A 389 15.04 14.79 -33.90
N GLU A 390 14.83 14.18 -32.73
CA GLU A 390 15.89 13.52 -31.95
C GLU A 390 16.52 12.35 -32.72
N PHE A 391 15.71 11.59 -33.46
CA PHE A 391 16.19 10.52 -34.32
C PHE A 391 17.06 11.04 -35.48
N GLU A 392 16.61 12.06 -36.22
CA GLU A 392 17.41 12.64 -37.31
C GLU A 392 18.65 13.38 -36.79
N ALA A 393 18.60 13.93 -35.57
CA ALA A 393 19.76 14.55 -34.94
C ALA A 393 20.87 13.53 -34.64
N SER A 394 20.50 12.29 -34.32
CA SER A 394 21.44 11.23 -33.95
C SER A 394 21.91 10.38 -35.13
N HIS A 395 21.06 10.17 -36.14
CA HIS A 395 21.33 9.21 -37.23
C HIS A 395 21.16 9.80 -38.64
N GLY A 396 20.81 11.08 -38.77
CA GLY A 396 20.38 11.68 -40.03
C GLY A 396 21.35 12.64 -40.71
N ASP A 397 21.07 12.92 -41.98
CA ASP A 397 21.78 13.92 -42.81
C ASP A 397 21.22 15.33 -42.55
N GLU A 398 22.04 16.39 -42.74
CA GLU A 398 21.63 17.79 -42.55
C GLU A 398 20.37 18.17 -43.36
N GLN A 399 20.16 17.54 -44.53
CA GLN A 399 18.97 17.76 -45.36
C GLN A 399 17.70 17.18 -44.72
N SER A 400 17.80 16.00 -44.11
CA SER A 400 16.70 15.31 -43.44
C SER A 400 16.34 16.01 -42.13
N GLN A 401 17.34 16.46 -41.37
CA GLN A 401 17.14 17.33 -40.20
C GLN A 401 16.44 18.64 -40.57
N GLY A 402 16.85 19.27 -41.68
CA GLY A 402 16.21 20.46 -42.20
C GLY A 402 14.76 20.24 -42.63
N ALA A 403 14.42 19.05 -43.15
CA ALA A 403 13.06 18.69 -43.52
C ALA A 403 12.16 18.49 -42.28
N VAL A 404 12.65 17.84 -41.23
CA VAL A 404 11.89 17.66 -39.97
C VAL A 404 11.74 18.99 -39.23
N ALA A 405 12.77 19.82 -39.19
CA ALA A 405 12.71 21.16 -38.58
C ALA A 405 11.65 22.05 -39.24
N ARG A 406 11.43 21.91 -40.56
CA ARG A 406 10.35 22.63 -41.28
C ARG A 406 8.95 22.14 -40.92
N GLN A 407 8.81 20.92 -40.41
CA GLN A 407 7.53 20.31 -40.04
C GLN A 407 7.14 20.58 -38.58
N MET A 408 8.08 21.06 -37.74
CA MET A 408 7.83 21.40 -36.34
C MET A 408 6.73 22.46 -36.18
N PRO A 409 5.76 22.26 -35.27
CA PRO A 409 4.66 23.20 -35.07
C PRO A 409 5.12 24.45 -34.31
N LYS A 410 4.47 25.57 -34.60
CA LYS A 410 4.63 26.80 -33.81
C LYS A 410 3.62 26.78 -32.66
N LYS A 411 4.09 27.04 -31.43
CA LYS A 411 3.22 27.21 -30.26
C LYS A 411 2.54 28.58 -30.35
N VAL A 412 1.21 28.62 -30.47
CA VAL A 412 0.44 29.86 -30.54
C VAL A 412 -0.52 29.92 -29.37
N LYS A 413 -0.53 31.06 -28.64
CA LYS A 413 -1.50 31.30 -27.57
C LYS A 413 -2.86 31.60 -28.17
N LYS A 414 -3.87 30.80 -27.84
CA LYS A 414 -5.27 31.05 -28.19
C LYS A 414 -6.10 31.21 -26.92
N ARG A 415 -7.22 31.92 -27.04
CA ARG A 415 -8.15 32.16 -25.92
C ARG A 415 -9.45 31.42 -26.23
N ARG A 416 -9.86 30.48 -25.38
CA ARG A 416 -11.17 29.81 -25.46
C ARG A 416 -12.14 30.45 -24.48
N LYS A 417 -13.41 30.56 -24.87
CA LYS A 417 -14.49 31.03 -24.00
C LYS A 417 -14.93 29.86 -23.12
N ILE A 418 -14.99 30.05 -21.80
CA ILE A 418 -15.62 29.07 -20.90
C ILE A 418 -17.10 29.44 -20.78
N VAL A 419 -17.96 28.47 -21.04
CA VAL A 419 -19.39 28.53 -20.73
C VAL A 419 -19.58 27.79 -19.41
N GLY A 420 -20.09 28.47 -18.38
CA GLY A 420 -20.46 27.81 -17.12
C GLY A 420 -21.67 26.90 -17.30
N GLU A 421 -21.94 26.02 -16.33
CA GLU A 421 -23.05 25.05 -16.36
C GLU A 421 -24.44 25.67 -16.57
N ASP A 422 -24.60 26.98 -16.32
CA ASP A 422 -25.83 27.75 -16.53
C ASP A 422 -25.86 28.56 -17.84
N GLY A 423 -24.93 28.32 -18.77
CA GLY A 423 -24.88 29.04 -20.05
C GLY A 423 -24.40 30.50 -19.98
N VAL A 424 -24.02 30.99 -18.79
CA VAL A 424 -23.45 32.33 -18.61
C VAL A 424 -21.94 32.31 -18.83
N GLU A 425 -21.46 33.32 -19.57
CA GLU A 425 -20.06 33.48 -19.99
C GLU A 425 -19.14 33.70 -18.78
N ALA A 426 -18.31 32.70 -18.43
CA ALA A 426 -17.49 32.69 -17.22
C ALA A 426 -16.03 33.14 -17.45
N GLY A 427 -15.72 33.68 -18.64
CA GLY A 427 -14.42 34.27 -18.96
C GLY A 427 -13.65 33.55 -20.07
N TRP A 428 -12.43 34.03 -20.32
CA TRP A 428 -11.51 33.51 -21.34
C TRP A 428 -10.39 32.71 -20.68
N GLU A 429 -10.19 31.46 -21.09
CA GLU A 429 -9.04 30.66 -20.70
C GLU A 429 -7.98 30.70 -21.81
N GLU A 430 -6.76 31.06 -21.45
CA GLU A 430 -5.62 31.01 -22.37
C GLU A 430 -5.14 29.55 -22.46
N TYR A 431 -5.20 28.98 -23.67
CA TYR A 431 -4.66 27.64 -23.95
C TYR A 431 -3.66 27.72 -25.11
N PHE A 432 -2.65 26.87 -25.07
CA PHE A 432 -1.67 26.77 -26.15
C PHE A 432 -2.23 25.86 -27.25
N ASP A 433 -2.29 26.36 -28.48
CA ASP A 433 -2.65 25.58 -29.67
C ASP A 433 -1.39 25.42 -30.54
N TYR A 434 -1.15 24.20 -31.00
CA TYR A 434 -0.04 23.87 -31.87
C TYR A 434 -0.49 24.00 -33.33
N ILE A 435 0.19 24.81 -34.13
CA ILE A 435 -0.11 24.97 -35.55
C ILE A 435 1.03 24.34 -36.36
N PHE A 436 0.72 23.25 -37.06
CA PHE A 436 1.63 22.58 -37.97
C PHE A 436 1.68 23.34 -39.30
N PRO A 437 2.87 23.73 -39.80
CA PRO A 437 3.03 24.44 -41.07
C PRO A 437 2.42 23.71 -42.29
N THR A 438 2.30 22.37 -42.22
CA THR A 438 1.68 21.58 -43.29
C THR A 438 0.15 21.73 -43.36
N ASP A 439 -0.53 22.11 -42.27
CA ASP A 439 -1.97 22.35 -42.25
C ASP A 439 -2.36 23.80 -42.61
N GLU A 440 -1.40 24.73 -42.68
CA GLU A 440 -1.61 26.05 -43.31
C GLU A 440 -1.97 25.92 -44.79
N THR A 441 -1.56 24.83 -45.46
CA THR A 441 -1.92 24.58 -46.86
C THR A 441 -3.39 24.18 -47.05
N ALA A 442 -4.07 23.72 -46.00
CA ALA A 442 -5.48 23.29 -46.06
C ALA A 442 -6.49 24.44 -45.90
N LYS A 443 -6.03 25.68 -45.60
CA LYS A 443 -6.90 26.87 -45.51
C LYS A 443 -6.43 27.98 -46.45
N PRO A 444 -6.92 28.00 -47.71
CA PRO A 444 -6.55 29.04 -48.69
C PRO A 444 -6.80 30.48 -48.22
N HIS A 445 -7.75 30.68 -47.29
CA HIS A 445 -8.04 32.00 -46.68
C HIS A 445 -6.89 32.57 -45.84
N LEU A 446 -6.01 31.74 -45.25
CA LEU A 446 -4.89 32.22 -44.43
C LEU A 446 -3.75 32.79 -45.28
N LYS A 447 -3.48 32.21 -46.45
CA LYS A 447 -2.51 32.78 -47.41
C LYS A 447 -2.95 34.15 -47.91
N LEU A 448 -4.25 34.34 -48.18
CA LEU A 448 -4.80 35.65 -48.55
C LEU A 448 -4.60 36.68 -47.43
N LEU A 449 -4.77 36.26 -46.18
CA LEU A 449 -4.63 37.10 -45.00
C LEU A 449 -3.15 37.43 -44.70
N GLU A 450 -2.23 36.48 -44.91
CA GLU A 450 -0.78 36.73 -44.85
C GLU A 450 -0.31 37.66 -45.96
N ILE A 451 -0.80 37.48 -47.19
CA ILE A 451 -0.51 38.38 -48.31
C ILE A 451 -1.08 39.77 -48.02
N ALA A 452 -2.30 39.88 -47.49
CA ALA A 452 -2.90 41.15 -47.08
C ALA A 452 -2.12 41.80 -45.91
N LYS A 453 -1.61 41.01 -44.97
CA LYS A 453 -0.79 41.52 -43.85
C LYS A 453 0.59 41.96 -44.31
N LYS A 454 1.20 41.27 -45.27
CA LYS A 454 2.45 41.68 -45.94
C LYS A 454 2.24 42.95 -46.76
N TRP A 455 1.14 43.05 -47.50
CA TRP A 455 0.76 44.25 -48.23
C TRP A 455 0.54 45.44 -47.29
N LYS A 456 -0.17 45.24 -46.18
CA LYS A 456 -0.36 46.28 -45.15
C LYS A 456 0.97 46.69 -44.49
N LYS A 457 1.88 45.74 -44.25
CA LYS A 457 3.20 46.04 -43.68
C LYS A 457 4.10 46.78 -44.67
N GLN A 458 3.97 46.48 -45.97
CA GLN A 458 4.63 47.22 -47.05
C GLN A 458 4.03 48.62 -47.20
N GLN A 459 2.71 48.77 -47.08
CA GLN A 459 2.05 50.08 -47.05
C GLN A 459 2.52 50.91 -45.86
N GLN A 460 2.59 50.34 -44.66
CA GLN A 460 3.11 51.05 -43.49
C GLN A 460 4.59 51.42 -43.64
N GLN A 461 5.41 50.57 -44.27
CA GLN A 461 6.79 50.92 -44.60
C GLN A 461 6.90 52.00 -45.68
N HIS A 462 5.92 52.10 -46.59
CA HIS A 462 5.83 53.16 -47.58
C HIS A 462 5.36 54.48 -46.95
N GLU A 463 4.34 54.43 -46.09
CA GLU A 463 3.82 55.57 -45.33
C GLU A 463 4.86 56.12 -44.33
N ASP A 464 5.61 55.26 -43.65
CA ASP A 464 6.73 55.66 -42.77
C ASP A 464 7.91 56.26 -43.57
N GLY A 465 8.03 55.93 -44.87
CA GLY A 465 9.02 56.51 -45.79
C GLY A 465 8.60 57.86 -46.38
N GLU A 466 7.31 58.03 -46.69
CA GLU A 466 6.74 59.30 -47.18
C GLU A 466 6.60 60.34 -46.04
N GLY A 467 6.31 59.91 -44.81
CA GLY A 467 6.31 60.78 -43.63
C GLY A 467 7.69 61.36 -43.24
N GLN A 468 8.79 60.83 -43.78
CA GLN A 468 10.13 61.42 -43.65
C GLN A 468 10.48 62.40 -44.79
N GLN A 469 9.77 62.38 -45.92
CA GLN A 469 9.94 63.34 -47.02
C GLN A 469 9.10 64.61 -46.81
N ASP A 470 7.88 64.49 -46.26
CA ASP A 470 6.99 65.63 -46.02
C ASP A 470 7.40 66.53 -44.83
N ALA A 471 8.38 66.11 -44.02
CA ALA A 471 8.96 66.93 -42.94
C ALA A 471 10.17 67.78 -43.40
N GLN A 472 10.60 67.67 -44.66
CA GLN A 472 11.74 68.44 -45.20
C GLN A 472 11.34 69.55 -46.19
N ASP A 473 10.07 69.67 -46.60
CA ASP A 473 9.66 70.57 -47.69
C ASP A 473 8.79 71.78 -47.28
N ASP A 474 8.60 72.04 -45.98
CA ASP A 474 7.83 73.20 -45.48
C ASP A 474 8.70 74.19 -44.68
N GLY A 475 9.84 74.57 -45.28
CA GLY A 475 10.87 75.39 -44.64
C GLY A 475 11.64 76.29 -45.59
N GLY A 476 10.97 77.28 -46.20
CA GLY A 476 11.60 78.56 -46.57
C GLY A 476 11.41 79.04 -48.00
N LEU A 477 10.66 80.14 -48.16
CA LEU A 477 11.17 81.49 -48.45
C LEU A 477 10.05 82.38 -49.04
N ASP A 478 9.50 83.27 -48.22
CA ASP A 478 9.00 84.57 -48.67
C ASP A 478 9.94 85.63 -48.09
N ASN A 479 10.69 86.31 -48.96
CA ASN A 479 11.63 87.36 -48.59
C ASN A 479 11.30 88.61 -49.41
N GLY A 480 10.61 89.54 -48.74
CA GLY A 480 10.86 90.99 -48.79
C GLY A 480 10.73 91.72 -50.13
N ARG A 481 9.67 92.54 -50.24
CA ARG A 481 9.73 93.85 -50.92
C ARG A 481 9.50 94.99 -49.93
N GLY A 482 10.40 95.96 -50.00
CA GLY A 482 10.46 97.28 -49.35
C GLY A 482 11.78 97.44 -48.59
N GLU A 483 12.72 98.34 -48.86
CA GLU A 483 12.89 99.52 -49.73
C GLU A 483 14.43 99.70 -49.90
N GLU A 484 14.93 99.86 -51.13
CA GLU A 484 15.49 101.12 -51.70
C GLU A 484 16.59 101.84 -50.90
N ALA A 485 17.83 101.78 -51.42
CA ALA A 485 18.58 102.92 -52.01
C ALA A 485 20.05 102.52 -52.26
#